data_AF-A0A7J9Q7A1-F1
#
_entry.id   AF-A0A7J9Q7A1-F1
#
_cell.length_a   1.000
_cell.length_b   1.000
_cell.length_c   1.000
_cell.angle_alpha   90.00
_cell.angle_beta   90.00
_cell.angle_gamma   90.00
#
_symmetry.space_group_name_H-M   'P 1'
#
loop_
_entity.id
_entity.type
_entity.pdbx_description
1 polymer ?
#
loop_
_entity_poly.entity_id
_entity_poly.type
_entity_poly.pdbx_seq_one_letter_code
_entity_poly.pdbx_strand_id
1 'polypeptide(L)'
;MGNVAEEILGEKKRDINLEYLAEACDNKPEKLEEFCDYNLQDSKLTFMLCKKILPNIIELVKIVGLPIADVSRMSFSKLDEGYLIKQAKNLNEIVLNKPTHDEIKKRREQTYTGAFVFKPTPGLYKDITIFDFRSLYPSIITSHNISPDTLNCKCCEDEKHVPEFDKYWFCSKKKGFISTVLEGIITRRMRIKEIMKGVDKKKLKLFNARQYALKTIGNSMYGYMGFFGARWYSIECARSITAYGRYYIQKVIEDAKNAGFKVLYSDTDSIFLILDKKTMDETRKFVESINANLPGLMEIEYEGFYPRGIFVSAKEGAYGAKKKYALLSEDNHIIIKGFETIRRNWSFIAKETQKEVLNIILKDGDPKRHSIM
;
A
#
# COMPACT_ATOMS: atom_id res chain seq x y z
N MET A 1 -21.21 12.37 2.15
CA MET A 1 -20.56 12.97 3.33
C MET A 1 -20.52 12.00 4.52
N GLY A 2 -21.66 11.47 4.98
CA GLY A 2 -21.75 10.62 6.19
C GLY A 2 -20.74 9.48 6.28
N ASN A 3 -20.67 8.59 5.30
CA ASN A 3 -19.72 7.46 5.30
C ASN A 3 -18.25 7.89 5.41
N VAL A 4 -17.89 9.05 4.84
CA VAL A 4 -16.50 9.56 4.88
C VAL A 4 -16.19 10.14 6.25
N ALA A 5 -17.15 10.85 6.85
CA ALA A 5 -17.03 11.37 8.21
C ALA A 5 -16.92 10.25 9.24
N GLU A 6 -17.75 9.20 9.12
CA GLU A 6 -17.70 8.05 10.02
C GLU A 6 -16.34 7.34 9.94
N GLU A 7 -15.83 7.09 8.74
CA GLU A 7 -14.54 6.40 8.56
C GLU A 7 -13.34 7.23 9.04
N ILE A 8 -13.30 8.54 8.74
CA ILE A 8 -12.11 9.39 8.97
C ILE A 8 -12.15 10.08 10.35
N LEU A 9 -13.34 10.42 10.83
CA LEU A 9 -13.58 11.16 12.07
C LEU A 9 -14.22 10.31 13.17
N GLY A 10 -14.88 9.19 12.85
CA GLY A 10 -15.67 8.42 13.81
C GLY A 10 -17.04 9.04 14.11
N GLU A 11 -17.45 10.05 13.35
CA GLU A 11 -18.70 10.78 13.57
C GLU A 11 -19.78 10.34 12.57
N LYS A 12 -20.89 9.80 13.07
CA LYS A 12 -22.07 9.51 12.26
C LYS A 12 -22.80 10.81 11.93
N LYS A 13 -23.15 10.94 10.65
CA LYS A 13 -24.00 12.03 10.17
C LYS A 13 -25.47 11.69 10.46
N ARG A 14 -26.25 12.69 10.89
CA ARG A 14 -27.71 12.57 11.00
C ARG A 14 -28.29 12.26 9.62
N ASP A 15 -29.24 11.34 9.60
CA ASP A 15 -30.02 11.01 8.41
C ASP A 15 -31.33 11.80 8.45
N ILE A 16 -31.70 12.42 7.33
CA ILE A 16 -32.93 13.19 7.20
C ILE A 16 -33.51 12.93 5.82
N ASN A 17 -34.84 12.74 5.74
CA ASN A 17 -35.49 12.60 4.46
C ASN A 17 -35.69 13.99 3.83
N LEU A 18 -34.85 14.30 2.83
CA LEU A 18 -34.85 15.55 2.09
C LEU A 18 -36.13 15.77 1.26
N GLU A 19 -36.94 14.73 1.01
CA GLU A 19 -38.22 14.86 0.31
C GLU A 19 -39.21 15.75 1.06
N TYR A 20 -39.14 15.75 2.40
CA TYR A 20 -40.00 16.60 3.24
C TYR A 20 -39.52 18.05 3.35
N LEU A 21 -38.37 18.41 2.75
CA LEU A 21 -37.82 19.76 2.86
C LEU A 21 -38.77 20.79 2.23
N ALA A 22 -39.31 20.50 1.04
CA ALA A 22 -40.24 21.41 0.37
C ALA A 22 -41.50 21.64 1.21
N GLU A 23 -42.08 20.56 1.75
CA GLU A 23 -43.25 20.66 2.63
C GLU A 23 -42.94 21.45 3.92
N ALA A 24 -41.75 21.24 4.51
CA ALA A 24 -41.31 21.99 5.68
C ALA A 24 -41.13 23.49 5.38
N CYS A 25 -40.59 23.85 4.22
CA CYS A 25 -40.47 25.25 3.80
C CYS A 25 -41.82 25.92 3.59
N ASP A 26 -42.76 25.22 2.93
CA ASP A 26 -44.00 25.84 2.46
C ASP A 26 -45.11 25.82 3.52
N ASN A 27 -45.18 24.77 4.32
CA ASN A 27 -46.35 24.49 5.16
C ASN A 27 -46.05 24.21 6.64
N LYS A 28 -44.80 23.86 6.99
CA LYS A 28 -44.41 23.42 8.35
C LYS A 28 -43.05 24.02 8.77
N PRO A 29 -42.95 25.36 8.92
CA PRO A 29 -41.69 26.04 9.19
C PRO A 29 -41.04 25.60 10.51
N GLU A 30 -41.80 25.11 11.48
CA GLU A 30 -41.30 24.52 12.72
C GLU A 30 -40.42 23.28 12.48
N LYS A 31 -40.60 22.56 11.36
CA LYS A 31 -39.76 21.43 10.98
C LYS A 31 -38.45 21.83 10.31
N LEU A 32 -38.26 23.11 9.98
CA LEU A 32 -37.03 23.58 9.34
C LEU A 32 -35.82 23.48 10.27
N GLU A 33 -36.03 23.51 11.59
CA GLU A 33 -34.95 23.38 12.58
C GLU A 33 -34.13 22.10 12.35
N GLU A 34 -34.77 20.97 12.05
CA GLU A 34 -34.08 19.71 11.78
C GLU A 34 -33.19 19.79 10.53
N PHE A 35 -33.64 20.50 9.49
CA PHE A 35 -32.86 20.72 8.26
C PHE A 35 -31.72 21.72 8.47
N CYS A 36 -31.92 22.75 9.29
CA CYS A 36 -30.88 23.69 9.70
C CYS A 36 -29.77 22.96 10.46
N ASP A 37 -30.14 22.13 11.43
CA ASP A 37 -29.23 21.29 12.20
C ASP A 37 -28.43 20.32 11.31
N TYR A 38 -29.11 19.68 10.35
CA TYR A 38 -28.48 18.82 9.36
C TYR A 38 -27.42 19.56 8.53
N ASN A 39 -27.75 20.76 8.03
CA ASN A 39 -26.83 21.59 7.25
C ASN A 39 -25.66 22.13 8.08
N LEU A 40 -25.91 22.48 9.35
CA LEU A 40 -24.87 22.88 10.29
C LEU A 40 -23.90 21.72 10.54
N GLN A 41 -24.42 20.51 10.76
CA GLN A 41 -23.60 19.32 10.91
C GLN A 41 -22.77 19.08 9.64
N ASP A 42 -23.35 19.21 8.44
CA ASP A 42 -22.62 19.04 7.18
C ASP A 42 -21.44 20.01 7.03
N SER A 43 -21.67 21.29 7.37
CA SER A 43 -20.62 22.32 7.35
C SER A 43 -19.52 22.02 8.38
N LYS A 44 -19.90 21.60 9.60
CA LYS A 44 -18.96 21.19 10.67
C LYS A 44 -18.12 19.97 10.26
N LEU A 45 -18.76 18.92 9.74
CA LEU A 45 -18.07 17.71 9.28
C LEU A 45 -17.11 18.02 8.13
N THR A 46 -17.54 18.84 7.16
CA THR A 46 -16.69 19.30 6.05
C THR A 46 -15.43 20.01 6.56
N PHE A 47 -15.59 20.94 7.51
CA PHE A 47 -14.47 21.65 8.12
C PHE A 47 -13.52 20.71 8.87
N MET A 48 -14.05 19.76 9.64
CA MET A 48 -13.26 18.79 10.39
C MET A 48 -12.49 17.83 9.48
N LEU A 49 -13.12 17.36 8.39
CA LEU A 49 -12.47 16.57 7.34
C LEU A 49 -11.33 17.37 6.70
N CYS A 50 -11.57 18.64 6.35
CA CYS A 50 -10.54 19.52 5.81
C CYS A 50 -9.35 19.63 6.78
N LYS A 51 -9.57 19.90 8.08
CA LYS A 51 -8.50 19.96 9.09
C LYS A 51 -7.73 18.66 9.26
N LYS A 52 -8.34 17.51 8.95
CA LYS A 52 -7.70 16.19 9.02
C LYS A 52 -6.82 15.94 7.78
N ILE A 53 -7.34 16.22 6.58
CA ILE A 53 -6.72 15.85 5.30
C ILE A 53 -5.72 16.90 4.80
N LEU A 54 -6.01 18.19 5.02
CA LEU A 54 -5.24 19.31 4.48
C LEU A 54 -3.72 19.23 4.77
N PRO A 55 -3.25 18.82 5.96
CA PRO A 55 -1.82 18.66 6.20
C PRO A 55 -1.12 17.72 5.21
N ASN A 56 -1.78 16.61 4.81
CA ASN A 56 -1.21 15.68 3.83
C ASN A 56 -1.09 16.32 2.45
N ILE A 57 -2.13 17.07 2.02
CA ILE A 57 -2.12 17.80 0.75
C ILE A 57 -1.03 18.87 0.75
N ILE A 58 -0.87 19.62 1.84
CA ILE A 58 0.17 20.65 1.98
C ILE A 58 1.57 20.02 1.85
N GLU A 59 1.81 18.85 2.45
CA GLU A 59 3.10 18.19 2.32
C GLU A 59 3.35 17.65 0.90
N LEU A 60 2.32 17.17 0.20
CA LEU A 60 2.42 16.86 -1.24
C LEU A 60 2.76 18.10 -2.08
N VAL A 61 2.11 19.25 -1.80
CA VAL A 61 2.40 20.53 -2.45
C VAL A 61 3.86 20.93 -2.27
N LYS A 62 4.42 20.78 -1.05
CA LYS A 62 5.83 21.09 -0.78
C LYS A 62 6.79 20.17 -1.54
N ILE A 63 6.45 18.89 -1.65
CA ILE A 63 7.26 17.90 -2.38
C ILE A 63 7.23 18.23 -3.88
N VAL A 64 6.05 18.24 -4.48
CA VAL A 64 5.84 18.40 -5.93
C VAL A 64 6.19 19.80 -6.40
N GLY A 65 5.89 20.84 -5.62
CA GLY A 65 6.19 22.24 -5.94
C GLY A 65 5.18 22.90 -6.89
N LEU A 66 3.92 22.44 -6.89
CA LEU A 66 2.83 22.99 -7.69
C LEU A 66 1.71 23.56 -6.81
N PRO A 67 0.86 24.47 -7.32
CA PRO A 67 -0.27 25.01 -6.58
C PRO A 67 -1.18 23.93 -5.97
N ILE A 68 -1.76 24.22 -4.81
CA ILE A 68 -2.66 23.29 -4.12
C ILE A 68 -3.89 22.93 -4.97
N ALA A 69 -4.36 23.86 -5.81
CA ALA A 69 -5.46 23.64 -6.72
C ALA A 69 -5.16 22.51 -7.73
N ASP A 70 -3.91 22.36 -8.14
CA ASP A 70 -3.47 21.30 -9.05
C ASP A 70 -3.23 20.00 -8.28
N VAL A 71 -2.39 20.05 -7.24
CA VAL A 71 -1.96 18.87 -6.47
C VAL A 71 -3.15 18.11 -5.88
N SER A 72 -4.17 18.82 -5.40
CA SER A 72 -5.38 18.20 -4.85
C SER A 72 -6.25 17.44 -5.88
N ARG A 73 -6.04 17.66 -7.18
CA ARG A 73 -6.82 17.07 -8.28
C ARG A 73 -6.00 16.18 -9.22
N MET A 74 -4.70 16.08 -9.00
CA MET A 74 -3.79 15.25 -9.80
C MET A 74 -3.86 13.77 -9.38
N SER A 75 -3.73 12.88 -10.36
CA SER A 75 -3.44 11.47 -10.09
C SER A 75 -2.01 11.31 -9.54
N PHE A 76 -1.74 10.23 -8.83
CA PHE A 76 -0.39 9.96 -8.32
C PHE A 76 0.68 9.98 -9.41
N SER A 77 0.41 9.42 -10.59
CA SER A 77 1.34 9.49 -11.73
C SER A 77 1.65 10.93 -12.18
N LYS A 78 0.69 11.86 -12.08
CA LYS A 78 0.93 13.29 -12.37
C LYS A 78 1.73 13.97 -11.25
N LEU A 79 1.52 13.57 -10.00
CA LEU A 79 2.33 14.05 -8.88
C LEU A 79 3.79 13.59 -9.01
N ASP A 80 4.00 12.33 -9.39
CA ASP A 80 5.32 11.77 -9.68
C ASP A 80 5.99 12.52 -10.84
N GLU A 81 5.28 12.73 -11.95
CA GLU A 81 5.79 13.51 -13.10
C GLU A 81 6.19 14.94 -12.68
N GLY A 82 5.34 15.64 -11.93
CA GLY A 82 5.65 16.98 -11.43
C GLY A 82 6.87 17.01 -10.51
N TYR A 83 6.99 16.01 -9.64
CA TYR A 83 8.16 15.88 -8.77
C TYR A 83 9.43 15.56 -9.56
N LEU A 84 9.37 14.66 -10.54
CA LEU A 84 10.51 14.34 -11.41
C LEU A 84 10.94 15.55 -12.25
N ILE A 85 10.02 16.34 -12.79
CA ILE A 85 10.36 17.58 -13.51
C ILE A 85 11.12 18.55 -12.59
N LYS A 86 10.66 18.71 -11.34
CA LYS A 86 11.36 19.52 -10.33
C LYS A 86 12.76 18.98 -10.04
N GLN A 87 12.92 17.66 -9.92
CA GLN A 87 14.23 17.05 -9.66
C GLN A 87 15.16 17.08 -10.87
N ALA A 88 14.62 17.01 -12.09
CA ALA A 88 15.41 17.09 -13.32
C ALA A 88 16.21 18.40 -13.35
N LYS A 89 15.59 19.52 -12.96
CA LYS A 89 16.31 20.79 -12.79
C LYS A 89 17.44 20.70 -11.75
N ASN A 90 17.18 20.09 -10.59
CA ASN A 90 18.17 20.00 -9.50
C ASN A 90 19.35 19.09 -9.84
N LEU A 91 19.12 18.07 -10.66
CA LEU A 91 20.12 17.08 -11.08
C LEU A 91 20.72 17.40 -12.46
N ASN A 92 20.39 18.56 -13.04
CA ASN A 92 20.82 18.98 -14.38
C ASN A 92 20.50 17.95 -15.48
N GLU A 93 19.31 17.36 -15.40
CA GLU A 93 18.78 16.38 -16.34
C GLU A 93 17.74 17.01 -17.29
N ILE A 94 17.70 16.51 -18.52
CA ILE A 94 16.73 16.98 -19.53
C ILE A 94 15.38 16.33 -19.27
N VAL A 95 14.32 17.15 -19.28
CA VAL A 95 12.94 16.66 -19.18
C VAL A 95 12.55 16.00 -20.50
N LEU A 96 12.22 14.70 -20.45
CA LEU A 96 11.77 13.95 -21.61
C LEU A 96 10.41 14.45 -22.12
N ASN A 97 10.18 14.32 -23.43
CA ASN A 97 8.91 14.68 -24.05
C ASN A 97 7.76 13.78 -23.58
N LYS A 98 6.53 14.30 -23.68
CA LYS A 98 5.35 13.44 -23.54
C LYS A 98 5.23 12.55 -24.77
N PRO A 99 4.68 11.33 -24.59
CA PRO A 99 4.47 10.46 -25.72
C PRO A 99 3.43 11.02 -26.68
N THR A 100 3.60 10.71 -27.97
CA THR A 100 2.60 10.99 -29.00
C THR A 100 1.38 10.08 -28.83
N HIS A 101 0.28 10.39 -29.54
CA HIS A 101 -0.92 9.55 -29.53
C HIS A 101 -0.63 8.11 -29.98
N ASP A 102 0.20 7.93 -31.01
CA ASP A 102 0.57 6.62 -31.53
C ASP A 102 1.46 5.83 -30.55
N GLU A 103 2.38 6.51 -29.87
CA GLU A 103 3.19 5.91 -28.82
C GLU A 103 2.31 5.45 -27.65
N ILE A 104 1.35 6.28 -27.22
CA ILE A 104 0.40 5.90 -26.17
C ILE A 104 -0.37 4.64 -26.56
N LYS A 105 -0.83 4.55 -27.82
CA LYS A 105 -1.57 3.37 -28.31
C LYS A 105 -0.71 2.11 -28.20
N LYS A 106 0.53 2.15 -28.69
CA LYS A 106 1.48 1.02 -28.60
C LYS A 106 1.79 0.64 -27.15
N ARG A 107 1.97 1.63 -26.27
CA ARG A 107 2.26 1.39 -24.84
C ARG A 107 1.09 0.71 -24.12
N ARG A 108 -0.17 0.99 -24.49
CA ARG A 108 -1.35 0.37 -23.89
C ARG A 108 -1.51 -1.12 -24.22
N GLU A 109 -0.96 -1.55 -25.35
CA GLU A 109 -0.98 -2.96 -25.78
C GLU A 109 0.01 -3.81 -24.97
N GLN A 110 0.97 -3.18 -24.29
CA GLN A 110 1.98 -3.87 -23.51
C GLN A 110 1.45 -4.23 -22.13
N THR A 111 1.56 -5.50 -21.78
CA THR A 111 1.32 -6.01 -20.42
C THR A 111 2.60 -6.61 -19.84
N TYR A 112 2.60 -6.79 -18.53
CA TYR A 112 3.68 -7.45 -17.81
C TYR A 112 3.15 -8.20 -16.59
N THR A 113 3.89 -9.23 -16.21
CA THR A 113 3.56 -10.06 -15.05
C THR A 113 3.66 -9.24 -13.77
N GLY A 114 2.60 -9.26 -12.97
CA GLY A 114 2.54 -8.56 -11.69
C GLY A 114 3.27 -9.29 -10.56
N ALA A 115 2.86 -8.97 -9.34
CA ALA A 115 3.43 -9.52 -8.12
C ALA A 115 3.19 -11.03 -7.93
N PHE A 116 4.08 -11.67 -7.18
CA PHE A 116 3.92 -13.04 -6.73
C PHE A 116 2.96 -13.13 -5.55
N VAL A 117 2.17 -14.20 -5.50
CA VAL A 117 1.29 -14.51 -4.37
C VAL A 117 1.46 -15.98 -4.03
N PHE A 118 1.99 -16.26 -2.83
CA PHE A 118 2.02 -17.61 -2.29
C PHE A 118 0.64 -17.91 -1.71
N LYS A 119 -0.07 -18.86 -2.33
CA LYS A 119 -1.46 -19.15 -1.96
C LYS A 119 -1.52 -19.89 -0.61
N PRO A 120 -2.46 -19.52 0.28
CA PRO A 120 -2.61 -20.22 1.53
C PRO A 120 -3.33 -21.56 1.31
N THR A 121 -3.18 -22.47 2.27
CA THR A 121 -4.13 -23.56 2.43
C THR A 121 -5.36 -23.02 3.18
N PRO A 122 -6.60 -23.36 2.78
CA PRO A 122 -7.77 -22.94 3.52
C PRO A 122 -7.79 -23.57 4.91
N GLY A 123 -8.13 -22.79 5.93
CA GLY A 123 -8.19 -23.29 7.30
C GLY A 123 -8.11 -22.20 8.35
N LEU A 124 -8.24 -22.63 9.60
CA LEU A 124 -7.98 -21.85 10.79
C LEU A 124 -6.55 -22.14 11.28
N TYR A 125 -5.77 -21.10 11.47
CA TYR A 125 -4.37 -21.16 11.88
C TYR A 125 -4.18 -20.40 13.19
N LYS A 126 -3.13 -20.78 13.93
CA LYS A 126 -2.71 -20.14 15.17
C LYS A 126 -1.28 -19.63 15.02
N ASP A 127 -0.91 -18.69 15.88
CA ASP A 127 0.46 -18.18 16.04
C ASP A 127 1.07 -17.70 14.72
N ILE A 128 0.35 -16.78 14.06
CA ILE A 128 0.75 -16.21 12.77
C ILE A 128 1.57 -14.96 13.03
N THR A 129 2.77 -14.92 12.47
CA THR A 129 3.60 -13.72 12.42
C THR A 129 3.69 -13.20 11.00
N ILE A 130 3.56 -11.87 10.84
CA ILE A 130 3.66 -11.22 9.53
C ILE A 130 4.90 -10.34 9.48
N PHE A 131 5.60 -10.46 8.36
CA PHE A 131 6.71 -9.62 7.96
C PHE A 131 6.38 -8.92 6.64
N ASP A 132 6.84 -7.68 6.47
CA ASP A 132 6.60 -6.89 5.27
C ASP A 132 7.88 -6.19 4.81
N PHE A 133 8.11 -6.15 3.50
CA PHE A 133 9.21 -5.36 2.95
C PHE A 133 8.93 -3.87 3.10
N ARG A 134 9.88 -3.13 3.68
CA ARG A 134 9.78 -1.67 3.78
C ARG A 134 9.88 -1.04 2.39
N SER A 135 8.72 -0.71 1.82
CA SER A 135 8.65 -0.10 0.49
C SER A 135 9.39 -0.95 -0.55
N LEU A 136 8.93 -2.20 -0.76
CA LEU A 136 9.55 -3.19 -1.64
C LEU A 136 10.00 -2.60 -2.98
N TYR A 137 9.08 -2.09 -3.79
CA TYR A 137 9.44 -1.58 -5.12
C TYR A 137 10.37 -0.37 -5.11
N PRO A 138 10.14 0.69 -4.29
CA PRO A 138 11.13 1.76 -4.15
C PRO A 138 12.53 1.26 -3.77
N SER A 139 12.62 0.33 -2.81
CA SER A 139 13.91 -0.22 -2.37
C SER A 139 14.60 -1.04 -3.47
N ILE A 140 13.85 -1.85 -4.23
CA ILE A 140 14.36 -2.56 -5.42
C ILE A 140 14.91 -1.58 -6.45
N ILE A 141 14.16 -0.52 -6.75
CA ILE A 141 14.58 0.49 -7.74
C ILE A 141 15.92 1.09 -7.34
N THR A 142 16.08 1.46 -6.08
CA THR A 142 17.33 2.06 -5.58
C THR A 142 18.47 1.06 -5.49
N SER A 143 18.21 -0.16 -5.00
CA SER A 143 19.25 -1.18 -4.77
C SER A 143 19.80 -1.75 -6.07
N HIS A 144 18.99 -1.85 -7.12
CA HIS A 144 19.38 -2.34 -8.45
C HIS A 144 19.54 -1.22 -9.48
N ASN A 145 19.54 0.03 -9.03
CA ASN A 145 19.73 1.22 -9.87
C ASN A 145 18.82 1.27 -11.11
N ILE A 146 17.55 0.88 -10.94
CA ILE A 146 16.58 0.77 -12.03
C ILE A 146 16.16 2.16 -12.50
N SER A 147 16.51 2.50 -13.73
CA SER A 147 16.12 3.75 -14.37
C SER A 147 16.22 3.60 -15.90
N PRO A 148 15.41 4.31 -16.70
CA PRO A 148 15.49 4.23 -18.15
C PRO A 148 16.88 4.57 -18.71
N ASP A 149 17.59 5.51 -18.07
CA ASP A 149 18.92 5.97 -18.47
C ASP A 149 20.08 5.03 -18.04
N THR A 150 19.80 4.00 -17.24
CA THR A 150 20.78 2.99 -16.83
C THR A 150 20.54 1.62 -17.45
N LEU A 151 19.38 1.43 -18.10
CA LEU A 151 19.00 0.20 -18.76
C LEU A 151 19.93 -0.12 -19.93
N ASN A 152 20.39 -1.37 -19.98
CA ASN A 152 21.18 -1.94 -21.08
C ASN A 152 22.39 -1.08 -21.47
N CYS A 153 23.10 -0.55 -20.46
CA CYS A 153 24.29 0.26 -20.71
C CYS A 153 25.42 -0.60 -21.30
N LYS A 154 26.21 -0.02 -22.20
CA LYS A 154 27.33 -0.72 -22.86
C LYS A 154 28.46 -1.13 -21.91
N CYS A 155 28.56 -0.51 -20.74
CA CYS A 155 29.71 -0.69 -19.84
C CYS A 155 29.53 -1.80 -18.80
N CYS A 156 28.35 -2.44 -18.76
CA CYS A 156 27.96 -3.44 -17.76
C CYS A 156 27.21 -4.62 -18.40
N GLU A 157 27.41 -4.90 -19.69
CA GLU A 157 26.72 -5.98 -20.41
C GLU A 157 27.00 -7.36 -19.82
N ASP A 158 28.24 -7.59 -19.33
CA ASP A 158 28.64 -8.85 -18.69
C ASP A 158 28.25 -8.94 -17.20
N GLU A 159 27.50 -7.97 -16.66
CA GLU A 159 27.10 -7.97 -15.25
C GLU A 159 25.84 -8.80 -14.97
N LYS A 160 25.35 -8.77 -13.72
CA LYS A 160 24.16 -9.50 -13.32
C LYS A 160 22.93 -8.95 -14.03
N HIS A 161 22.27 -9.86 -14.73
CA HIS A 161 21.00 -9.60 -15.39
C HIS A 161 19.84 -9.63 -14.40
N VAL A 162 18.74 -9.02 -14.82
CA VAL A 162 17.48 -9.04 -14.09
C VAL A 162 16.95 -10.47 -14.04
N PRO A 163 16.45 -10.96 -12.88
CA PRO A 163 15.81 -12.26 -12.79
C PRO A 163 14.74 -12.44 -13.86
N GLU A 164 14.63 -13.64 -14.42
CA GLU A 164 13.69 -13.97 -15.52
C GLU A 164 13.98 -13.28 -16.87
N PHE A 165 15.00 -12.40 -16.97
CA PHE A 165 15.29 -11.63 -18.18
C PHE A 165 16.78 -11.47 -18.47
N ASP A 166 17.31 -12.31 -19.37
CA ASP A 166 18.72 -12.23 -19.82
C ASP A 166 19.04 -11.01 -20.68
N LYS A 167 18.03 -10.24 -21.09
CA LYS A 167 18.18 -9.07 -21.96
C LYS A 167 18.16 -7.73 -21.21
N TYR A 168 17.98 -7.75 -19.90
CA TYR A 168 17.86 -6.55 -19.09
C TYR A 168 18.95 -6.53 -18.02
N TRP A 169 19.73 -5.45 -18.00
CA TRP A 169 20.69 -5.14 -16.94
C TRP A 169 20.68 -3.63 -16.69
N PHE A 170 21.16 -3.22 -15.51
CA PHE A 170 21.24 -1.81 -15.12
C PHE A 170 22.67 -1.44 -14.74
N CYS A 171 23.09 -0.26 -15.16
CA CYS A 171 24.45 0.24 -14.94
C CYS A 171 24.82 0.24 -13.45
N SER A 172 25.96 -0.37 -13.10
CA SER A 172 26.55 -0.29 -11.75
C SER A 172 27.45 0.94 -11.54
N LYS A 173 27.90 1.55 -12.64
CA LYS A 173 28.91 2.63 -12.62
C LYS A 173 28.30 4.04 -12.58
N LYS A 174 27.16 4.24 -13.24
CA LYS A 174 26.41 5.52 -13.27
C LYS A 174 25.11 5.37 -12.51
N LYS A 175 24.84 6.29 -11.57
CA LYS A 175 23.55 6.36 -10.88
C LYS A 175 22.45 6.87 -11.81
N GLY A 176 21.33 6.13 -11.85
CA GLY A 176 20.19 6.48 -12.69
C GLY A 176 19.37 7.61 -12.09
N PHE A 177 18.73 8.40 -12.94
CA PHE A 177 17.95 9.56 -12.51
C PHE A 177 16.82 9.18 -11.53
N ILE A 178 15.94 8.25 -11.89
CA ILE A 178 14.80 7.84 -11.05
C ILE A 178 15.28 7.16 -9.76
N SER A 179 16.30 6.30 -9.88
CA SER A 179 16.95 5.65 -8.75
C SER A 179 17.47 6.67 -7.72
N THR A 180 18.19 7.69 -8.17
CA THR A 180 18.71 8.78 -7.32
C THR A 180 17.59 9.56 -6.64
N VAL A 181 16.53 9.89 -7.39
CA VAL A 181 15.37 10.61 -6.85
C VAL A 181 14.65 9.81 -5.77
N LEU A 182 14.47 8.51 -5.98
CA LEU A 182 13.83 7.62 -4.99
C LEU A 182 14.70 7.38 -3.76
N GLU A 183 16.02 7.25 -3.92
CA GLU A 183 16.96 7.15 -2.81
C GLU A 183 16.84 8.37 -1.88
N GLY A 184 16.70 9.57 -2.45
CA GLY A 184 16.42 10.79 -1.70
C GLY A 184 15.08 10.76 -0.95
N ILE A 185 14.01 10.23 -1.54
CA ILE A 185 12.70 10.06 -0.89
C ILE A 185 12.81 9.09 0.30
N ILE A 186 13.40 7.92 0.09
CA ILE A 186 13.52 6.87 1.12
C ILE A 186 14.36 7.39 2.29
N THR A 187 15.53 7.96 2.00
CA THR A 187 16.43 8.50 3.03
C THR A 187 15.78 9.61 3.84
N ARG A 188 15.08 10.54 3.19
CA ARG A 188 14.35 11.60 3.87
C ARG A 188 13.23 11.05 4.76
N ARG A 189 12.52 10.02 4.28
CA ARG A 189 11.46 9.36 5.06
C ARG A 189 12.02 8.64 6.28
N MET A 190 13.16 7.94 6.15
CA MET A 190 13.84 7.31 7.28
C MET A 190 14.21 8.33 8.36
N ARG A 191 14.84 9.45 7.97
CA ARG A 191 15.17 10.55 8.89
C ARG A 191 13.94 11.11 9.61
N ILE A 192 12.82 11.26 8.90
CA ILE A 192 11.56 11.73 9.51
C ILE A 192 11.03 10.72 10.53
N LYS A 193 11.03 9.41 10.21
CA LYS A 193 10.60 8.37 11.16
C LYS A 193 11.48 8.37 12.42
N GLU A 194 12.79 8.63 12.28
CA GLU A 194 13.69 8.72 13.42
C GLU A 194 13.36 9.93 14.32
N ILE A 195 13.20 11.11 13.71
CA ILE A 195 12.79 12.32 14.44
C ILE A 195 11.46 12.10 15.18
N MET A 196 10.52 11.37 14.59
CA MET A 196 9.21 11.11 15.21
C MET A 196 9.28 10.33 16.52
N LYS A 197 10.36 9.58 16.79
CA LYS A 197 10.50 8.81 18.04
C LYS A 197 10.67 9.71 19.28
N GLY A 198 11.17 10.94 19.12
CA GLY A 198 11.50 11.85 20.21
C GLY A 198 10.68 13.14 20.25
N VAL A 199 9.54 13.20 19.56
CA VAL A 199 8.79 14.45 19.34
C VAL A 199 7.40 14.42 19.99
N ASP A 200 6.98 15.57 20.54
CA ASP A 200 5.65 15.76 21.13
C ASP A 200 4.50 15.40 20.20
N LYS A 201 3.40 14.89 20.80
CA LYS A 201 2.15 14.54 20.10
C LYS A 201 1.62 15.64 19.17
N LYS A 202 1.78 16.92 19.53
CA LYS A 202 1.33 18.06 18.70
C LYS A 202 2.08 18.14 17.36
N LYS A 203 3.39 17.92 17.36
CA LYS A 203 4.23 17.95 16.15
C LYS A 203 4.14 16.64 15.37
N LEU A 204 3.76 15.54 16.02
CA LEU A 204 3.59 14.23 15.39
C LEU A 204 2.61 14.26 14.21
N LYS A 205 1.54 15.08 14.28
CA LYS A 205 0.59 15.25 13.16
C LYS A 205 1.28 15.73 11.88
N LEU A 206 2.18 16.71 11.99
CA LEU A 206 2.92 17.26 10.86
C LEU A 206 3.91 16.24 10.27
N PHE A 207 4.66 15.54 11.12
CA PHE A 207 5.61 14.54 10.66
C PHE A 207 4.92 13.31 10.05
N ASN A 208 3.75 12.92 10.58
CA ASN A 208 2.90 11.90 9.97
C ASN A 208 2.46 12.30 8.55
N ALA A 209 2.05 13.55 8.34
CA ALA A 209 1.71 14.05 7.00
C ALA A 209 2.92 14.03 6.05
N ARG A 210 4.10 14.41 6.55
CA ARG A 210 5.36 14.40 5.78
C ARG A 210 5.77 12.99 5.34
N GLN A 211 5.81 12.04 6.29
CA GLN A 211 6.19 10.66 5.96
C GLN A 211 5.15 10.02 5.05
N TYR A 212 3.87 10.36 5.21
CA TYR A 212 2.79 9.90 4.33
C TYR A 212 3.02 10.38 2.91
N ALA A 213 3.22 11.68 2.70
CA ALA A 213 3.44 12.25 1.38
C ALA A 213 4.67 11.64 0.68
N LEU A 214 5.78 11.43 1.41
CA LEU A 214 6.96 10.74 0.88
C LEU A 214 6.68 9.27 0.54
N LYS A 215 5.97 8.53 1.41
CA LYS A 215 5.57 7.14 1.16
C LYS A 215 4.71 7.05 -0.10
N THR A 216 3.75 7.96 -0.26
CA THR A 216 2.84 8.01 -1.39
C THR A 216 3.60 8.18 -2.71
N ILE A 217 4.41 9.22 -2.83
CA ILE A 217 5.21 9.49 -4.05
C ILE A 217 6.22 8.36 -4.31
N GLY A 218 6.88 7.86 -3.27
CA GLY A 218 7.81 6.73 -3.41
C GLY A 218 7.13 5.50 -4.00
N ASN A 219 6.02 5.06 -3.40
CA ASN A 219 5.31 3.86 -3.81
C ASN A 219 4.63 3.99 -5.19
N SER A 220 4.21 5.19 -5.60
CA SER A 220 3.57 5.39 -6.91
C SER A 220 4.57 5.40 -8.08
N MET A 221 5.86 5.68 -7.83
CA MET A 221 6.89 5.79 -8.86
C MET A 221 7.07 4.51 -9.70
N TYR A 222 6.88 3.33 -9.10
CA TYR A 222 6.83 2.06 -9.85
C TYR A 222 5.69 2.07 -10.87
N GLY A 223 4.49 2.42 -10.45
CA GLY A 223 3.32 2.50 -11.32
C GLY A 223 3.47 3.59 -12.39
N TYR A 224 4.17 4.68 -12.07
CA TYR A 224 4.49 5.74 -13.01
C TYR A 224 5.38 5.26 -14.17
N MET A 225 6.43 4.47 -13.91
CA MET A 225 7.28 3.94 -14.99
C MET A 225 6.52 3.02 -15.97
N GLY A 226 5.49 2.33 -15.49
CA GLY A 226 4.57 1.54 -16.31
C GLY A 226 3.38 2.32 -16.89
N PHE A 227 3.22 3.61 -16.57
CA PHE A 227 2.09 4.41 -17.03
C PHE A 227 2.32 4.88 -18.47
N PHE A 228 1.50 4.42 -19.41
CA PHE A 228 1.64 4.71 -20.84
C PHE A 228 1.78 6.20 -21.19
N GLY A 229 1.22 7.11 -20.38
CA GLY A 229 1.29 8.56 -20.58
C GLY A 229 2.49 9.27 -19.94
N ALA A 230 3.39 8.53 -19.27
CA ALA A 230 4.54 9.10 -18.56
C ALA A 230 5.65 9.57 -19.51
N ARG A 231 6.35 10.64 -19.11
CA ARG A 231 7.59 11.13 -19.76
C ARG A 231 8.75 10.14 -19.61
N TRP A 232 9.00 9.66 -18.38
CA TRP A 232 10.00 8.62 -18.08
C TRP A 232 9.37 7.22 -18.06
N TYR A 233 8.58 6.92 -19.09
CA TYR A 233 8.02 5.58 -19.29
C TYR A 233 9.14 4.57 -19.61
N SER A 234 9.12 3.43 -18.93
CA SER A 234 9.89 2.24 -19.35
C SER A 234 9.19 0.99 -18.85
N ILE A 235 8.67 0.21 -19.80
CA ILE A 235 8.04 -1.08 -19.50
C ILE A 235 9.08 -2.10 -19.01
N GLU A 236 10.32 -1.97 -19.48
CA GLU A 236 11.46 -2.79 -19.10
C GLU A 236 11.78 -2.56 -17.62
N CYS A 237 11.85 -1.30 -17.18
CA CYS A 237 12.00 -0.99 -15.76
C CYS A 237 10.85 -1.57 -14.93
N ALA A 238 9.60 -1.39 -15.38
CA ALA A 238 8.43 -1.94 -14.67
C ALA A 238 8.48 -3.48 -14.56
N ARG A 239 8.85 -4.17 -15.65
CA ARG A 239 9.07 -5.62 -15.68
C ARG A 239 10.16 -6.04 -14.71
N SER A 240 11.31 -5.37 -14.75
CA SER A 240 12.45 -5.68 -13.88
C SER A 240 12.13 -5.49 -12.41
N ILE A 241 11.41 -4.42 -12.05
CA ILE A 241 10.98 -4.18 -10.66
C ILE A 241 10.11 -5.34 -10.17
N THR A 242 9.12 -5.77 -10.96
CA THR A 242 8.27 -6.88 -10.56
C THR A 242 9.03 -8.20 -10.52
N ALA A 243 9.97 -8.46 -11.43
CA ALA A 243 10.78 -9.66 -11.43
C ALA A 243 11.67 -9.76 -10.19
N TYR A 244 12.37 -8.69 -9.82
CA TYR A 244 13.08 -8.64 -8.55
C TYR A 244 12.13 -8.81 -7.36
N GLY A 245 10.93 -8.21 -7.39
CA GLY A 245 9.94 -8.39 -6.33
C GLY A 245 9.55 -9.86 -6.15
N ARG A 246 9.30 -10.58 -7.25
CA ARG A 246 9.02 -12.02 -7.23
C ARG A 246 10.23 -12.81 -6.73
N TYR A 247 11.41 -12.52 -7.24
CA TYR A 247 12.67 -13.17 -6.86
C TYR A 247 12.93 -13.08 -5.36
N TYR A 248 12.86 -11.89 -4.78
CA TYR A 248 13.14 -11.71 -3.35
C TYR A 248 12.09 -12.37 -2.46
N ILE A 249 10.81 -12.28 -2.80
CA ILE A 249 9.75 -12.96 -2.03
C ILE A 249 9.94 -14.48 -2.08
N GLN A 250 10.21 -15.04 -3.26
CA GLN A 250 10.45 -16.47 -3.40
C GLN A 250 11.68 -16.93 -2.62
N LYS A 251 12.76 -16.13 -2.67
CA LYS A 251 13.98 -16.39 -1.90
C LYS A 251 13.71 -16.40 -0.40
N VAL A 252 13.01 -15.40 0.14
CA VAL A 252 12.69 -15.35 1.57
C VAL A 252 11.77 -16.50 1.98
N ILE A 253 10.84 -16.91 1.12
CA ILE A 253 10.00 -18.10 1.36
C ILE A 253 10.85 -19.37 1.43
N GLU A 254 11.84 -19.51 0.55
CA GLU A 254 12.76 -20.64 0.54
C GLU A 254 13.65 -20.62 1.80
N ASP A 255 14.24 -19.48 2.12
CA ASP A 255 15.07 -19.30 3.32
C ASP A 255 14.26 -19.59 4.60
N ALA A 256 12.99 -19.15 4.66
CA ALA A 256 12.10 -19.43 5.78
C ALA A 256 11.85 -20.95 5.94
N LYS A 257 11.59 -21.65 4.83
CA LYS A 257 11.41 -23.12 4.85
C LYS A 257 12.69 -23.83 5.28
N ASN A 258 13.85 -23.39 4.79
CA ASN A 258 15.16 -23.95 5.17
C ASN A 258 15.48 -23.73 6.65
N ALA A 259 15.05 -22.60 7.23
CA ALA A 259 15.13 -22.33 8.66
C ALA A 259 14.04 -23.04 9.50
N GLY A 260 13.22 -23.89 8.87
CA GLY A 260 12.18 -24.69 9.52
C GLY A 260 10.92 -23.91 9.87
N PHE A 261 10.70 -22.72 9.29
CA PHE A 261 9.42 -22.02 9.41
C PHE A 261 8.39 -22.54 8.42
N LYS A 262 7.13 -22.57 8.84
CA LYS A 262 6.01 -22.88 7.96
C LYS A 262 5.46 -21.59 7.35
N VAL A 263 5.62 -21.43 6.04
CA VAL A 263 5.06 -20.30 5.29
C VAL A 263 3.58 -20.56 5.00
N LEU A 264 2.72 -19.68 5.49
CA LEU A 264 1.26 -19.77 5.33
C LEU A 264 0.77 -19.04 4.09
N TYR A 265 1.18 -17.80 3.91
CA TYR A 265 0.69 -16.91 2.86
C TYR A 265 1.76 -15.87 2.51
N SER A 266 1.73 -15.37 1.29
CA SER A 266 2.50 -14.18 0.91
C SER A 266 1.77 -13.44 -0.19
N ASP A 267 1.75 -12.12 -0.10
CA ASP A 267 1.14 -11.25 -1.09
C ASP A 267 2.05 -10.07 -1.37
N THR A 268 2.67 -10.09 -2.54
CA THR A 268 3.50 -9.00 -3.09
C THR A 268 4.76 -8.66 -2.31
N ASP A 269 4.61 -8.15 -1.10
CA ASP A 269 5.66 -7.64 -0.21
C ASP A 269 5.59 -8.24 1.21
N SER A 270 4.49 -8.93 1.54
CA SER A 270 4.27 -9.51 2.87
C SER A 270 4.48 -11.03 2.91
N ILE A 271 4.93 -11.55 4.05
CA ILE A 271 5.18 -12.98 4.31
C ILE A 271 4.58 -13.37 5.66
N PHE A 272 3.75 -14.40 5.66
CA PHE A 272 3.05 -14.91 6.82
C PHE A 272 3.69 -16.23 7.24
N LEU A 273 4.24 -16.27 8.44
CA LEU A 273 4.85 -17.45 9.03
C LEU A 273 3.97 -17.98 10.16
N ILE A 274 3.93 -19.29 10.32
CA ILE A 274 3.39 -19.94 11.51
C ILE A 274 4.57 -20.27 12.42
N LEU A 275 4.53 -19.81 13.66
CA LEU A 275 5.62 -20.02 14.61
C LEU A 275 5.74 -21.49 15.04
N ASP A 276 4.63 -22.21 15.21
CA ASP A 276 4.57 -23.64 15.57
C ASP A 276 5.71 -24.09 16.51
N LYS A 277 5.62 -23.64 17.77
CA LYS A 277 6.61 -23.86 18.86
C LYS A 277 7.92 -23.06 18.76
N LYS A 278 8.19 -22.34 17.67
CA LYS A 278 9.28 -21.36 17.61
C LYS A 278 8.95 -20.10 18.41
N THR A 279 9.98 -19.50 18.96
CA THR A 279 9.90 -18.26 19.73
C THR A 279 9.97 -17.03 18.82
N MET A 280 9.48 -15.89 19.34
CA MET A 280 9.67 -14.61 18.68
C MET A 280 11.15 -14.21 18.55
N ASP A 281 12.03 -14.69 19.45
CA ASP A 281 13.47 -14.43 19.37
C ASP A 281 14.12 -15.15 18.19
N GLU A 282 13.80 -16.43 17.97
CA GLU A 282 14.23 -17.17 16.78
C GLU A 282 13.75 -16.50 15.49
N THR A 283 12.53 -15.99 15.51
CA THR A 283 11.95 -15.31 14.34
C THR A 283 12.66 -13.99 14.07
N ARG A 284 13.03 -13.24 15.11
CA ARG A 284 13.83 -12.01 14.96
C ARG A 284 15.21 -12.31 14.38
N LYS A 285 15.91 -13.31 14.90
CA LYS A 285 17.22 -13.75 14.38
C LYS A 285 17.15 -14.19 12.92
N PHE A 286 16.08 -14.89 12.54
CA PHE A 286 15.84 -15.24 11.15
C PHE A 286 15.73 -13.99 10.27
N VAL A 287 14.90 -13.01 10.65
CA VAL A 287 14.75 -11.77 9.86
C VAL A 287 16.04 -10.96 9.80
N GLU A 288 16.81 -10.89 10.89
CA GLU A 288 18.14 -10.27 10.89
C GLU A 288 19.08 -10.94 9.88
N SER A 289 19.06 -12.29 9.81
CA SER A 289 19.86 -13.04 8.83
C SER A 289 19.43 -12.78 7.38
N ILE A 290 18.13 -12.59 7.13
CA ILE A 290 17.62 -12.23 5.81
C ILE A 290 18.06 -10.83 5.44
N ASN A 291 17.86 -9.85 6.34
CA ASN A 291 18.23 -8.46 6.12
C ASN A 291 19.74 -8.28 5.86
N ALA A 292 20.59 -9.09 6.51
CA ALA A 292 22.03 -9.08 6.25
C ALA A 292 22.41 -9.48 4.80
N ASN A 293 21.54 -10.22 4.11
CA ASN A 293 21.76 -10.72 2.75
C ASN A 293 20.98 -9.93 1.68
N LEU A 294 20.15 -8.96 2.07
CA LEU A 294 19.40 -8.11 1.15
C LEU A 294 20.28 -6.93 0.67
N PRO A 295 20.21 -6.55 -0.62
CA PRO A 295 21.06 -5.48 -1.13
C PRO A 295 20.50 -4.09 -0.82
N GLY A 296 21.42 -3.14 -0.60
CA GLY A 296 21.14 -1.71 -0.55
C GLY A 296 20.15 -1.34 0.55
N LEU A 297 19.03 -0.72 0.16
CA LEU A 297 18.02 -0.19 1.10
C LEU A 297 16.85 -1.15 1.36
N MET A 298 16.93 -2.37 0.82
CA MET A 298 15.90 -3.39 1.02
C MET A 298 15.94 -3.89 2.45
N GLU A 299 14.78 -3.95 3.10
CA GLU A 299 14.66 -4.38 4.49
C GLU A 299 13.28 -4.99 4.71
N ILE A 300 13.24 -6.09 5.46
CA ILE A 300 12.03 -6.71 5.97
C ILE A 300 11.82 -6.25 7.41
N GLU A 301 10.62 -5.72 7.68
CA GLU A 301 10.20 -5.28 9.00
C GLU A 301 9.15 -6.24 9.57
N TYR A 302 9.15 -6.41 10.88
CA TYR A 302 8.05 -7.08 11.60
C TYR A 302 6.80 -6.21 11.54
N GLU A 303 5.70 -6.78 11.05
CA GLU A 303 4.40 -6.08 10.99
C GLU A 303 3.57 -6.36 12.25
N GLY A 304 3.47 -7.62 12.67
CA GLY A 304 2.65 -8.00 13.82
C GLY A 304 2.50 -9.49 14.03
N PHE A 305 1.98 -9.84 15.21
CA PHE A 305 1.62 -11.19 15.62
C PHE A 305 0.10 -11.30 15.76
N TYR A 306 -0.42 -12.44 15.34
CA TYR A 306 -1.84 -12.72 15.28
C TYR A 306 -2.10 -14.10 15.88
N PRO A 307 -2.69 -14.18 17.09
CA PRO A 307 -2.97 -15.46 17.74
C PRO A 307 -3.77 -16.43 16.87
N ARG A 308 -4.67 -15.91 16.03
CA ARG A 308 -5.53 -16.70 15.14
C ARG A 308 -5.77 -16.01 13.81
N GLY A 309 -5.92 -16.80 12.75
CA GLY A 309 -6.29 -16.31 11.43
C GLY A 309 -7.01 -17.36 10.61
N ILE A 310 -7.99 -16.92 9.82
CA ILE A 310 -8.75 -17.77 8.90
C ILE A 310 -8.47 -17.38 7.45
N PHE A 311 -8.17 -18.39 6.65
CA PHE A 311 -7.96 -18.29 5.21
C PHE A 311 -9.03 -19.15 4.52
N VAL A 312 -9.78 -18.55 3.59
CA VAL A 312 -10.93 -19.21 2.97
C VAL A 312 -10.59 -19.72 1.57
N SER A 313 -11.27 -20.79 1.13
CA SER A 313 -11.08 -21.37 -0.20
C SER A 313 -11.34 -20.38 -1.32
N ALA A 314 -10.60 -20.53 -2.42
CA ALA A 314 -11.01 -19.95 -3.70
C ALA A 314 -12.33 -20.58 -4.17
N LYS A 315 -13.07 -19.87 -5.03
CA LYS A 315 -14.30 -20.42 -5.65
C LYS A 315 -14.02 -21.72 -6.43
N GLU A 316 -12.78 -21.94 -6.85
CA GLU A 316 -12.30 -23.15 -7.53
C GLU A 316 -10.89 -23.53 -7.03
N GLY A 317 -10.70 -24.80 -6.64
CA GLY A 317 -9.40 -25.40 -6.30
C GLY A 317 -9.12 -25.66 -4.81
N ALA A 318 -8.04 -26.40 -4.52
CA ALA A 318 -7.61 -26.78 -3.17
C ALA A 318 -6.88 -25.67 -2.38
N TYR A 319 -6.76 -24.47 -2.96
CA TYR A 319 -6.02 -23.34 -2.40
C TYR A 319 -6.97 -22.24 -1.89
N GLY A 320 -6.48 -21.45 -0.95
CA GLY A 320 -7.17 -20.28 -0.45
C GLY A 320 -7.31 -19.16 -1.48
N ALA A 321 -8.38 -18.37 -1.35
CA ALA A 321 -8.64 -17.20 -2.16
C ALA A 321 -7.56 -16.13 -1.90
N LYS A 322 -6.97 -15.62 -2.98
CA LYS A 322 -6.03 -14.49 -2.91
C LYS A 322 -6.71 -13.31 -2.21
N LYS A 323 -5.98 -12.65 -1.31
CA LYS A 323 -6.43 -11.43 -0.59
C LYS A 323 -7.69 -11.61 0.27
N LYS A 324 -8.14 -12.84 0.57
CA LYS A 324 -9.31 -13.11 1.41
C LYS A 324 -8.91 -13.85 2.69
N TYR A 325 -8.74 -13.11 3.78
CA TYR A 325 -8.40 -13.66 5.09
C TYR A 325 -8.85 -12.71 6.21
N ALA A 326 -8.99 -13.25 7.42
CA ALA A 326 -9.26 -12.47 8.62
C ALA A 326 -8.31 -12.90 9.73
N LEU A 327 -7.79 -11.93 10.48
CA LEU A 327 -6.81 -12.14 11.55
C LEU A 327 -7.34 -11.55 12.86
N LEU A 328 -7.08 -12.22 13.97
CA LEU A 328 -7.30 -11.71 15.32
C LEU A 328 -5.99 -11.11 15.83
N SER A 329 -5.99 -9.82 16.18
CA SER A 329 -4.85 -9.19 16.85
C SER A 329 -4.80 -9.54 18.33
N GLU A 330 -3.66 -9.28 18.98
CA GLU A 330 -3.48 -9.46 20.42
C GLU A 330 -4.47 -8.61 21.24
N ASP A 331 -4.85 -7.44 20.73
CA ASP A 331 -5.84 -6.53 21.32
C ASP A 331 -7.31 -6.94 21.07
N ASN A 332 -7.57 -8.19 20.65
CA ASN A 332 -8.91 -8.70 20.30
C ASN A 332 -9.63 -7.97 19.15
N HIS A 333 -8.88 -7.25 18.30
CA HIS A 333 -9.43 -6.63 17.09
C HIS A 333 -9.30 -7.57 15.90
N ILE A 334 -10.34 -7.59 15.05
CA ILE A 334 -10.34 -8.43 13.85
C ILE A 334 -10.00 -7.59 12.62
N ILE A 335 -8.95 -7.99 11.93
CA ILE A 335 -8.52 -7.42 10.66
C ILE A 335 -9.09 -8.26 9.55
N ILE A 336 -9.98 -7.70 8.73
CA ILE A 336 -10.64 -8.39 7.62
C ILE A 336 -10.07 -7.88 6.29
N LYS A 337 -9.64 -8.79 5.41
CA LYS A 337 -9.14 -8.48 4.06
C LYS A 337 -9.91 -9.24 2.99
N GLY A 338 -10.31 -8.53 1.92
CA GLY A 338 -10.94 -9.04 0.69
C GLY A 338 -12.34 -9.66 0.78
N PHE A 339 -12.84 -9.88 1.99
CA PHE A 339 -14.19 -10.34 2.29
C PHE A 339 -15.29 -9.33 1.91
N GLU A 340 -16.52 -9.82 1.86
CA GLU A 340 -17.72 -9.08 1.49
C GLU A 340 -18.05 -7.95 2.49
N THR A 341 -17.70 -8.12 3.78
CA THR A 341 -17.84 -7.09 4.83
C THR A 341 -17.24 -5.74 4.44
N ILE A 342 -16.13 -5.74 3.68
CA ILE A 342 -15.44 -4.50 3.27
C ILE A 342 -15.80 -4.04 1.85
N ARG A 343 -16.68 -4.77 1.13
CA ARG A 343 -17.07 -4.44 -0.25
C ARG A 343 -18.31 -3.55 -0.26
N ARG A 344 -18.30 -2.51 -1.10
CA ARG A 344 -19.43 -1.55 -1.17
C ARG A 344 -20.71 -2.18 -1.73
N ASN A 345 -20.59 -3.17 -2.63
CA ASN A 345 -21.68 -3.77 -3.40
C ASN A 345 -22.36 -4.98 -2.71
N TRP A 346 -22.36 -5.05 -1.38
CA TRP A 346 -22.99 -6.12 -0.60
C TRP A 346 -23.97 -5.54 0.41
N SER A 347 -25.05 -6.28 0.68
CA SER A 347 -26.11 -5.88 1.61
C SER A 347 -25.57 -5.75 3.04
N PHE A 348 -26.14 -4.84 3.83
CA PHE A 348 -25.74 -4.64 5.22
C PHE A 348 -25.85 -5.93 6.04
N ILE A 349 -26.96 -6.66 5.88
CA ILE A 349 -27.17 -7.94 6.57
C ILE A 349 -26.04 -8.94 6.29
N ALA A 350 -25.61 -9.09 5.03
CA ALA A 350 -24.52 -9.99 4.69
C ALA A 350 -23.19 -9.56 5.33
N LYS A 351 -22.95 -8.25 5.45
CA LYS A 351 -21.73 -7.73 6.08
C LYS A 351 -21.71 -7.95 7.58
N GLU A 352 -22.83 -7.68 8.25
CA GLU A 352 -22.98 -7.85 9.70
C GLU A 352 -22.90 -9.32 10.07
N THR A 353 -23.68 -10.18 9.40
CA THR A 353 -23.62 -11.64 9.61
C THR A 353 -22.21 -12.18 9.39
N GLN A 354 -21.52 -11.79 8.30
CA GLN A 354 -20.15 -12.24 8.06
C GLN A 354 -19.18 -11.75 9.14
N LYS A 355 -19.31 -10.50 9.61
CA LYS A 355 -18.47 -9.96 10.67
C LYS A 355 -18.68 -10.71 11.99
N GLU A 356 -19.92 -11.03 12.32
CA GLU A 356 -20.29 -11.74 13.54
C GLU A 356 -19.80 -13.19 13.52
N VAL A 357 -19.97 -13.89 12.39
CA VAL A 357 -19.42 -15.24 12.18
C VAL A 357 -17.89 -15.25 12.31
N LEU A 358 -17.20 -14.28 11.70
CA LEU A 358 -15.75 -14.16 11.84
C LEU A 358 -15.32 -13.87 13.27
N ASN A 359 -16.09 -13.06 14.01
CA ASN A 359 -15.86 -12.81 15.43
C ASN A 359 -15.92 -14.09 16.25
N ILE A 360 -16.98 -14.88 16.09
CA ILE A 360 -17.17 -16.15 16.77
C ILE A 360 -16.01 -17.10 16.46
N ILE A 361 -15.74 -17.36 15.17
CA ILE A 361 -14.71 -18.34 14.76
C ILE A 361 -13.33 -17.96 15.29
N LEU A 362 -12.94 -16.69 15.19
CA LEU A 362 -11.61 -16.25 15.58
C LEU A 362 -11.45 -16.15 17.10
N LYS A 363 -12.47 -15.72 17.85
CA LYS A 363 -12.40 -15.63 19.31
C LYS A 363 -12.56 -16.97 20.02
N ASP A 364 -13.49 -17.80 19.55
CA ASP A 364 -13.79 -19.10 20.18
C ASP A 364 -12.83 -20.19 19.69
N GLY A 365 -12.34 -20.07 18.45
CA GLY A 365 -11.29 -20.95 17.92
C GLY A 365 -11.78 -22.33 17.51
N ASP A 366 -13.09 -22.52 17.48
CA ASP A 366 -13.74 -23.73 17.04
C ASP A 366 -14.84 -23.39 16.03
N PRO A 367 -14.62 -23.67 14.72
CA PRO A 367 -15.61 -23.45 13.68
C PRO A 367 -16.91 -24.25 13.85
N LYS A 368 -16.90 -25.34 14.63
CA LYS A 368 -18.04 -26.27 14.80
C LYS A 368 -18.88 -25.98 16.03
N ARG A 369 -18.42 -25.13 16.96
CA ARG A 369 -19.08 -24.91 18.25
C ARG A 369 -20.48 -24.30 18.12
N HIS A 370 -20.82 -23.70 16.99
CA HIS A 370 -22.11 -23.03 16.75
C HIS A 370 -22.87 -23.59 15.55
N SER A 371 -22.60 -24.83 15.13
CA SER A 371 -23.39 -25.52 14.10
C SER A 371 -24.78 -26.00 14.59
N ILE A 372 -25.22 -25.54 15.77
CA ILE A 372 -26.50 -25.86 16.38
C ILE A 372 -27.03 -24.58 17.05
N MET A 373 -27.65 -23.70 16.27
CA MET A 373 -28.70 -22.78 16.72
C MET A 373 -29.61 -22.45 15.54
#